data_AF-A0A6F8ZJC5-F1
#
_entry.id   AF-A0A6F8ZJC5-F1
#
_cell.length_a   1.000
_cell.length_b   1.000
_cell.length_c   1.000
_cell.angle_alpha   90.00
_cell.angle_beta   90.00
_cell.angle_gamma   90.00
#
_symmetry.space_group_name_H-M   'P 1'
#
loop_
_entity.id
_entity.type
_entity.pdbx_description
1 polymer ?
#
loop_
_entity_poly.entity_id
_entity_poly.type
_entity_poly.pdbx_seq_one_letter_code
_entity_poly.pdbx_strand_id
1 'polypeptide(L)'
;MITGKPAGRRRVGLQLVWPFLLLIGLAGAAATALSVPTGCPDNGLVDCRAVLATGAVAGIPVWGWGFLWAAAGCTRLGRSAVWAVAGLLGLGWAVGNEVAAGHLCLWCTVAQVGLAGWAVSRLLAAGARRASPPGQR
;
A
#
# COMPACT_ATOMS: atom_id res chain seq x y z
N MET A 1 39.42 17.87 12.40
CA MET A 1 38.44 16.76 12.42
C MET A 1 37.06 17.32 12.11
N ILE A 2 36.52 17.03 10.93
CA ILE A 2 35.20 17.52 10.49
C ILE A 2 34.32 16.28 10.34
N THR A 3 33.52 15.97 11.36
CA THR A 3 32.50 14.92 11.29
C THR A 3 31.25 15.49 10.64
N GLY A 4 31.20 15.47 9.31
CA GLY A 4 29.99 15.77 8.55
C GLY A 4 28.95 14.69 8.79
N LYS A 5 27.88 15.00 9.52
CA LYS A 5 26.67 14.16 9.62
C LYS A 5 25.85 14.32 8.34
N PRO A 6 25.68 13.29 7.49
CA PRO A 6 24.71 13.36 6.40
C PRO A 6 23.30 13.16 6.99
N ALA A 7 22.72 14.21 7.57
CA ALA A 7 21.44 14.16 8.27
C ALA A 7 20.19 14.26 7.36
N GLY A 8 20.34 14.47 6.05
CA GLY A 8 19.21 14.85 5.18
C GLY A 8 18.53 13.75 4.36
N ARG A 9 19.22 12.65 4.02
CA ARG A 9 18.78 11.79 2.89
C ARG A 9 17.68 10.77 3.19
N ARG A 10 17.40 10.45 4.45
CA ARG A 10 16.47 9.34 4.80
C ARG A 10 14.99 9.72 4.85
N ARG A 11 14.61 11.00 4.88
CA ARG A 11 13.19 11.42 4.98
C ARG A 11 12.49 11.55 3.63
N VAL A 12 13.22 11.79 2.55
CA VAL A 12 12.64 12.14 1.24
C VAL A 12 11.93 10.97 0.57
N GLY A 13 12.49 9.75 0.66
CA GLY A 13 11.86 8.57 0.04
C GLY A 13 10.50 8.22 0.66
N LEU A 14 10.37 8.33 1.99
CA LEU A 14 9.13 7.97 2.70
C LEU A 14 7.99 8.98 2.47
N GLN A 15 8.32 10.24 2.15
CA GLN A 15 7.33 11.27 1.83
C GLN A 15 6.76 11.15 0.42
N LEU A 16 7.45 10.50 -0.52
CA LEU A 16 7.00 10.34 -1.91
C LEU A 16 6.11 9.11 -2.13
N VAL A 17 6.33 8.02 -1.37
CA VAL A 17 5.47 6.81 -1.46
C VAL A 17 4.02 7.10 -1.08
N TRP A 18 3.82 8.04 -0.16
CA TRP A 18 2.52 8.38 0.40
C TRP A 18 1.55 9.06 -0.59
N PRO A 19 1.93 10.18 -1.24
CA PRO A 19 1.09 10.78 -2.27
C PRO A 19 0.90 9.85 -3.47
N PHE A 20 1.87 8.99 -3.77
CA PHE A 20 1.74 8.01 -4.86
C PHE A 20 0.67 6.95 -4.57
N LEU A 21 0.63 6.39 -3.35
CA LEU A 21 -0.42 5.46 -2.92
C LEU A 21 -1.80 6.12 -2.85
N LEU A 22 -1.87 7.37 -2.38
CA LEU A 22 -3.12 8.15 -2.38
C LEU A 22 -3.60 8.44 -3.80
N LEU A 23 -2.71 8.79 -4.72
CA LEU A 23 -3.03 9.03 -6.13
C LEU A 23 -3.52 7.75 -6.82
N ILE A 24 -2.90 6.59 -6.56
CA ILE A 24 -3.36 5.30 -7.10
C ILE A 24 -4.74 4.94 -6.54
N GLY A 25 -4.96 5.13 -5.23
CA GLY A 25 -6.27 4.90 -4.61
C GLY A 25 -7.35 5.83 -5.17
N LEU A 26 -7.04 7.10 -5.36
CA LEU A 26 -7.94 8.09 -5.95
C LEU A 26 -8.22 7.80 -7.43
N ALA A 27 -7.20 7.39 -8.19
CA ALA A 27 -7.35 7.00 -9.58
C ALA A 27 -8.19 5.72 -9.73
N GLY A 28 -8.02 4.74 -8.84
CA GLY A 28 -8.86 3.54 -8.79
C GLY A 28 -10.32 3.85 -8.42
N ALA A 29 -10.54 4.75 -7.46
CA ALA A 29 -11.87 5.23 -7.10
C ALA A 29 -12.55 5.94 -8.29
N ALA A 30 -11.85 6.88 -8.92
CA ALA A 30 -12.32 7.62 -10.09
C ALA A 30 -12.64 6.67 -11.26
N ALA A 31 -11.79 5.67 -11.50
CA ALA A 31 -12.00 4.63 -12.50
C ALA A 31 -13.29 3.82 -12.28
N THR A 32 -13.52 3.35 -11.06
CA THR A 32 -14.73 2.59 -10.74
C THR A 32 -16.00 3.45 -10.77
N ALA A 33 -15.91 4.72 -10.35
CA ALA A 33 -17.06 5.61 -10.28
C ALA A 33 -17.47 6.16 -11.65
N LEU A 34 -16.51 6.38 -12.55
CA LEU A 34 -16.74 7.08 -13.82
C LEU A 34 -16.76 6.14 -15.04
N SER A 35 -16.58 4.83 -14.85
CA SER A 35 -16.51 3.83 -15.94
C SER A 35 -15.52 4.18 -17.06
N VAL A 36 -14.56 5.05 -16.76
CA VAL A 36 -13.52 5.49 -17.69
C VAL A 36 -12.70 4.25 -18.05
N PRO A 37 -12.24 4.10 -19.30
CA PRO A 37 -11.17 3.16 -19.59
C PRO A 37 -10.00 3.53 -18.68
N THR A 38 -9.89 2.84 -17.55
CA THR A 38 -8.63 2.68 -16.86
C THR A 38 -7.65 2.27 -17.93
N GLY A 39 -6.47 2.88 -18.01
CA GLY A 39 -5.43 2.40 -18.91
C GLY A 39 -4.95 0.96 -18.62
N CYS A 40 -5.74 0.13 -17.93
CA CYS A 40 -5.59 -1.31 -17.88
C CYS A 40 -6.00 -1.93 -19.21
N PRO A 41 -5.16 -2.81 -19.76
CA PRO A 41 -5.64 -3.76 -20.76
C PRO A 41 -6.70 -4.67 -20.13
N ASP A 42 -7.87 -4.79 -20.76
CA ASP A 42 -8.95 -5.70 -20.39
C ASP A 42 -8.92 -6.90 -21.35
N ASN A 43 -7.81 -7.66 -21.32
CA ASN A 43 -7.60 -8.75 -22.26
C ASN A 43 -7.00 -9.99 -21.60
N GLY A 44 -7.81 -11.07 -21.57
CA GLY A 44 -7.41 -12.39 -21.12
C GLY A 44 -7.21 -12.47 -19.61
N LEU A 45 -5.96 -12.69 -19.19
CA LEU A 45 -5.59 -12.89 -17.79
C LEU A 45 -5.55 -11.57 -17.00
N VAL A 46 -5.40 -10.43 -17.68
CA VAL A 46 -5.42 -9.10 -17.06
C VAL A 46 -6.78 -8.47 -17.32
N ASP A 47 -7.62 -8.43 -16.29
CA ASP A 47 -8.94 -7.81 -16.32
C ASP A 47 -9.18 -7.10 -14.98
N CYS A 48 -8.97 -5.79 -15.01
CA CYS A 48 -9.04 -4.96 -13.81
C CYS A 48 -10.50 -4.75 -13.39
N ARG A 49 -11.46 -4.82 -14.31
CA ARG A 49 -12.89 -4.71 -14.01
C ARG A 49 -13.41 -5.94 -13.30
N ALA A 50 -13.05 -7.14 -13.77
CA ALA A 50 -13.44 -8.39 -13.12
C ALA A 50 -12.98 -8.45 -11.66
N VAL A 51 -11.71 -8.11 -11.40
CA VAL A 51 -11.14 -8.07 -10.04
C VAL A 51 -11.83 -7.02 -9.15
N LEU A 52 -12.14 -5.84 -9.70
CA LEU A 52 -12.81 -4.77 -8.94
C LEU A 52 -14.28 -5.09 -8.66
N ALA A 53 -14.96 -5.86 -9.52
CA ALA A 53 -16.34 -6.28 -9.33
C ALA A 53 -16.51 -7.33 -8.21
N THR A 54 -15.52 -8.18 -7.99
CA THR A 54 -15.57 -9.25 -6.99
C THR A 54 -15.28 -8.78 -5.56
N GLY A 55 -14.83 -7.53 -5.38
CA GLY A 55 -14.28 -7.05 -4.12
C GLY A 55 -15.15 -6.01 -3.42
N ALA A 56 -16.03 -6.44 -2.52
CA ALA A 56 -16.61 -5.57 -1.50
C ALA A 56 -16.54 -6.24 -0.12
N VAL A 57 -16.11 -5.49 0.90
CA VAL A 57 -16.07 -5.93 2.30
C VAL A 57 -16.98 -5.01 3.08
N ALA A 58 -17.98 -5.57 3.76
CA ALA A 58 -19.01 -4.80 4.48
C ALA A 58 -19.68 -3.71 3.62
N GLY A 59 -19.91 -3.99 2.33
CA GLY A 59 -20.51 -3.04 1.38
C GLY A 59 -19.58 -1.94 0.88
N ILE A 60 -18.33 -1.87 1.36
CA ILE A 60 -17.32 -0.92 0.89
C ILE A 60 -16.43 -1.64 -0.14
N PRO A 61 -16.25 -1.07 -1.34
CA PRO A 61 -15.33 -1.62 -2.33
C PRO A 61 -13.91 -1.78 -1.78
N VAL A 62 -13.15 -2.75 -2.28
CA VAL A 62 -11.77 -3.00 -1.82
C VAL A 62 -10.86 -1.78 -1.95
N TRP A 63 -11.01 -1.00 -3.01
CA TRP A 63 -10.28 0.26 -3.16
C TRP A 63 -10.62 1.27 -2.05
N GLY A 64 -11.86 1.26 -1.56
CA GLY A 64 -12.31 2.09 -0.45
C GLY A 64 -11.63 1.68 0.86
N TRP A 65 -11.53 0.37 1.12
CA TRP A 65 -10.75 -0.15 2.25
C TRP A 65 -9.27 0.19 2.14
N GLY A 66 -8.68 0.06 0.95
CA GLY A 66 -7.30 0.48 0.69
C GLY A 66 -7.07 1.97 0.98
N PHE A 67 -8.01 2.82 0.56
CA PHE A 67 -7.98 4.25 0.83
C PHE A 67 -8.12 4.56 2.32
N LEU A 68 -9.09 3.95 3.02
CA LEU A 68 -9.27 4.13 4.46
C LEU A 68 -8.02 3.67 5.23
N TRP A 69 -7.43 2.55 4.82
CA TRP A 69 -6.19 2.07 5.43
C TRP A 69 -5.03 3.04 5.18
N ALA A 70 -4.89 3.56 3.96
CA ALA A 70 -3.89 4.57 3.64
C ALA A 70 -4.14 5.86 4.44
N ALA A 71 -5.38 6.35 4.51
CA ALA A 71 -5.74 7.55 5.26
C ALA A 71 -5.48 7.40 6.77
N ALA A 72 -5.86 6.27 7.37
CA ALA A 72 -5.57 5.96 8.77
C ALA A 72 -4.05 5.81 9.01
N GLY A 73 -3.31 5.37 7.99
CA GLY A 73 -1.86 5.35 7.94
C GLY A 73 -1.18 6.72 8.15
N CYS A 74 -1.88 7.83 7.85
CA CYS A 74 -1.39 9.19 8.04
C CYS A 74 -1.32 9.58 9.53
N THR A 75 -2.10 8.88 10.36
CA THR A 75 -2.24 9.19 11.78
C THR A 75 -1.09 8.61 12.59
N ARG A 76 -1.05 8.93 13.89
CA ARG A 76 -0.05 8.37 14.82
C ARG A 76 -0.13 6.84 14.89
N LEU A 77 -1.32 6.27 14.69
CA LEU A 77 -1.59 4.82 14.68
C LEU A 77 -0.90 4.11 13.49
N GLY A 78 -0.90 4.79 12.34
CA GLY A 78 -0.30 4.32 11.08
C GLY A 78 1.23 4.16 11.10
N ARG A 79 1.89 4.70 12.13
CA ARG A 79 3.35 4.57 12.29
C ARG A 79 3.77 3.30 13.04
N SER A 80 2.82 2.54 13.56
CA SER A 80 3.08 1.33 14.34
C SER A 80 3.47 0.14 13.45
N ALA A 81 4.23 -0.81 14.02
CA ALA A 81 4.50 -2.08 13.34
C ALA A 81 3.22 -2.91 13.16
N VAL A 82 2.25 -2.77 14.08
CA VAL A 82 0.93 -3.41 13.99
C VAL A 82 0.20 -2.97 12.73
N TRP A 83 0.25 -1.68 12.39
CA TRP A 83 -0.36 -1.17 11.15
C TRP A 83 0.28 -1.77 9.90
N ALA A 84 1.61 -1.94 9.88
CA ALA A 84 2.31 -2.59 8.79
C ALA A 84 1.90 -4.07 8.63
N VAL A 85 1.74 -4.80 9.74
CA VAL A 85 1.24 -6.18 9.72
C VAL A 85 -0.20 -6.24 9.21
N ALA A 86 -1.08 -5.34 9.66
CA ALA A 86 -2.44 -5.25 9.16
C ALA A 86 -2.50 -4.99 7.65
N GLY A 87 -1.60 -4.12 7.14
CA GLY A 87 -1.45 -3.88 5.70
C GLY A 87 -1.04 -5.14 4.94
N LEU A 88 -0.10 -5.93 5.45
CA LEU A 88 0.32 -7.20 4.83
C LEU A 88 -0.78 -8.27 4.86
N LEU A 89 -1.60 -8.31 5.91
CA LEU A 89 -2.76 -9.20 5.96
C LEU A 89 -3.81 -8.79 4.91
N GLY A 90 -4.10 -7.49 4.81
CA GLY A 90 -4.99 -6.96 3.77
C GLY A 90 -4.47 -7.23 2.35
N LEU A 91 -3.14 -7.16 2.17
CA LEU A 91 -2.45 -7.52 0.93
C LEU A 91 -2.69 -8.98 0.56
N GLY A 92 -2.46 -9.90 1.51
CA GLY A 92 -2.68 -11.33 1.28
C GLY A 92 -4.13 -11.65 0.92
N TRP A 93 -5.08 -10.99 1.58
CA TRP A 93 -6.49 -11.12 1.24
C TRP A 93 -6.81 -10.58 -0.17
N ALA A 94 -6.24 -9.43 -0.56
CA ALA A 94 -6.42 -8.86 -1.90
C ALA A 94 -5.89 -9.78 -3.00
N VAL A 95 -4.69 -10.36 -2.81
CA VAL A 95 -4.12 -11.36 -3.73
C VAL A 95 -5.00 -12.60 -3.80
N GLY A 96 -5.54 -13.05 -2.65
CA GLY A 96 -6.48 -14.17 -2.61
C GLY A 96 -7.72 -13.94 -3.47
N ASN A 97 -8.26 -12.72 -3.50
CA ASN A 97 -9.38 -12.37 -4.38
C ASN A 97 -9.00 -12.35 -5.85
N GLU A 98 -7.82 -11.88 -6.23
CA GLU A 98 -7.34 -11.94 -7.62
C GLU A 98 -7.23 -13.40 -8.09
N VAL A 99 -6.67 -14.26 -7.23
CA VAL A 99 -6.58 -15.71 -7.51
C VAL A 99 -7.96 -16.35 -7.63
N ALA A 100 -8.90 -15.99 -6.74
CA ALA A 100 -10.27 -16.51 -6.80
C ALA A 100 -11.05 -16.01 -8.02
N ALA A 101 -10.81 -14.78 -8.47
CA ALA A 101 -11.39 -14.22 -9.67
C ALA A 101 -10.78 -14.81 -10.95
N GLY A 102 -9.58 -15.42 -10.87
CA GLY A 102 -8.86 -15.94 -12.04
C GLY A 102 -8.27 -14.84 -12.94
N HIS A 103 -8.26 -13.60 -12.46
CA HIS A 103 -7.80 -12.43 -13.20
C HIS A 103 -6.82 -11.62 -12.35
N LEU A 104 -5.89 -10.94 -13.02
CA LEU A 104 -4.94 -10.01 -12.39
C LEU A 104 -5.32 -8.57 -12.72
N CYS A 105 -5.17 -7.69 -11.74
CA CYS A 105 -5.32 -6.25 -11.96
C CYS A 105 -3.95 -5.57 -11.87
N LEU A 106 -3.45 -5.03 -12.99
CA LEU A 106 -2.13 -4.40 -13.05
C LEU A 106 -2.00 -3.25 -12.03
N TRP A 107 -3.04 -2.44 -11.89
CA TRP A 107 -3.08 -1.35 -10.90
C TRP A 107 -3.05 -1.87 -9.47
N CYS A 108 -3.78 -2.94 -9.19
CA CYS A 108 -3.74 -3.60 -7.89
C CYS A 108 -2.34 -4.14 -7.62
N THR A 109 -1.68 -4.78 -8.58
CA THR A 109 -0.31 -5.27 -8.42
C THR A 109 0.68 -4.14 -8.09
N VAL A 110 0.59 -2.99 -8.76
CA VAL A 110 1.45 -1.83 -8.45
C VAL A 110 1.21 -1.33 -7.03
N ALA A 111 -0.05 -1.20 -6.62
CA ALA A 111 -0.42 -0.80 -5.25
C ALA A 111 0.08 -1.83 -4.21
N GLN A 112 -0.08 -3.12 -4.51
CA GLN A 112 0.35 -4.24 -3.69
C GLN A 112 1.86 -4.21 -3.45
N VAL A 113 2.66 -4.04 -4.50
CA VAL A 113 4.13 -3.92 -4.42
C VAL A 113 4.54 -2.69 -3.60
N GLY A 114 3.89 -1.54 -3.83
CA GLY A 114 4.16 -0.33 -3.07
C GLY A 114 3.88 -0.49 -1.57
N LEU A 115 2.76 -1.11 -1.24
CA LEU A 115 2.38 -1.40 0.14
C LEU A 115 3.32 -2.42 0.80
N ALA A 116 3.69 -3.48 0.09
CA ALA A 116 4.65 -4.47 0.57
C ALA A 116 6.01 -3.83 0.88
N GLY A 117 6.55 -3.02 -0.05
CA GLY A 117 7.81 -2.30 0.16
C GLY A 117 7.76 -1.35 1.35
N TRP A 118 6.66 -0.59 1.48
CA TRP A 118 6.44 0.27 2.64
C TRP A 118 6.39 -0.55 3.95
N ALA A 119 5.61 -1.63 4.00
CA ALA A 119 5.45 -2.45 5.19
C ALA A 119 6.77 -3.10 5.62
N VAL A 120 7.53 -3.67 4.68
CA VAL A 120 8.86 -4.24 4.93
C VAL A 120 9.81 -3.18 5.50
N SER A 121 9.86 -1.99 4.91
CA SER A 121 10.71 -0.90 5.41
C SER A 121 10.38 -0.51 6.85
N ARG A 122 9.09 -0.54 7.24
CA ARG A 122 8.62 -0.25 8.59
C ARG A 122 9.00 -1.34 9.59
N LEU A 123 8.85 -2.60 9.19
CA LEU A 123 9.23 -3.74 10.01
C LEU A 123 10.74 -3.77 10.26
N LEU A 124 11.56 -3.55 9.23
CA LEU A 124 13.01 -3.44 9.37
C LEU A 124 13.41 -2.29 10.31
N ALA A 125 12.79 -1.11 10.16
CA ALA A 125 13.04 0.03 11.05
C ALA A 125 12.60 -0.25 12.50
N ALA A 126 11.53 -1.02 12.71
CA ALA A 126 11.09 -1.44 14.03
C ALA A 126 12.05 -2.46 14.66
N GLY A 127 12.54 -3.42 13.88
CA GLY A 127 13.55 -4.39 14.31
C GLY A 127 14.85 -3.73 14.73
N ALA A 128 15.37 -2.79 13.92
CA ALA A 128 16.59 -2.05 14.24
C ALA A 128 16.50 -1.29 15.57
N ARG A 129 15.33 -0.73 15.90
CA ARG A 129 15.11 -0.03 17.19
C ARG A 129 15.14 -0.96 18.40
N ARG A 130 14.80 -2.25 18.23
CA ARG A 130 14.85 -3.26 19.29
C ARG A 130 16.27 -3.80 19.50
N ALA A 131 17.10 -3.78 18.46
CA ALA A 131 18.48 -4.26 18.52
C ALA A 131 19.45 -3.26 19.20
N SER A 132 19.09 -1.96 19.29
CA SER A 132 19.93 -0.98 19.98
C SER A 132 19.84 -1.13 21.51
N PRO A 133 20.97 -1.29 22.21
CA PRO A 133 20.99 -1.40 23.67
C PRO A 133 20.47 -0.11 24.33
N PRO A 134 19.87 -0.19 25.53
CA PRO A 134 19.19 0.92 26.20
C PRO A 134 20.05 2.13 26.61
N GLY A 135 21.33 2.22 26.21
CA GLY A 135 22.26 3.29 26.58
C GLY A 135 22.87 4.11 25.43
N GLN A 136 22.45 3.92 24.17
CA GLN A 136 23.05 4.60 23.00
C GLN A 136 22.06 5.52 22.23
N ARG A 137 21.03 6.04 22.89
CA ARG A 137 20.01 6.90 22.25
C ARG A 137 20.19 8.37 22.53
#